data_AF-A0A6N8XDJ5-F1
#
_entry.id   AF-A0A6N8XDJ5-F1
#
_cell.length_a   1.000
_cell.length_b   1.000
_cell.length_c   1.000
_cell.angle_alpha   90.00
_cell.angle_beta   90.00
_cell.angle_gamma   90.00
#
_symmetry.space_group_name_H-M   'P 1'
#
loop_
_entity.id
_entity.type
_entity.pdbx_description
1 polymer ?
#
loop_
_entity_poly.entity_id
_entity_poly.type
_entity_poly.pdbx_seq_one_letter_code
_entity_poly.pdbx_strand_id
1 'polypeptide(L)'
;ANLIRVDERAAPGSLNRYNRLRAVTITASLAPGAVLGDALEFLERVVRESFSDQARVDYQGESLEYKESSGRAMFTFGLALLIVFLVLAAQFESFVHPFVILVTVPLAVAGALLGLYLTGLSINIFSQIGIIMLIGIAAKNGVLIVEFINQMRDAGRSFEEAIIEASGIRLRQVVMTTISTVMGSIPLILATGAGSESRTVLGIVVFSGVSLATFLTLFIVPSFYALLARRTGSPQSVARRLTSLLARKDATA
;
A
#
# COMPACT_ATOMS: atom_id res chain seq x y z
N ALA A 1 59.08 44.51 -31.34
CA ALA A 1 58.62 44.12 -29.99
C ALA A 1 57.44 43.15 -30.16
N ASN A 2 57.63 41.87 -29.84
CA ASN A 2 56.57 40.87 -29.97
C ASN A 2 55.69 40.95 -28.72
N LEU A 3 54.45 41.43 -28.88
CA LEU A 3 53.50 41.78 -27.82
C LEU A 3 52.60 40.62 -27.38
N ILE A 4 52.80 39.41 -27.91
CA ILE A 4 51.91 38.26 -27.65
C ILE A 4 52.71 37.17 -26.93
N ARG A 5 52.20 36.75 -25.76
CA ARG A 5 52.71 35.63 -24.98
C ARG A 5 51.68 34.51 -25.08
N VAL A 6 52.03 33.43 -25.75
CA VAL A 6 51.21 32.22 -25.86
C VAL A 6 51.57 31.31 -24.69
N ASP A 7 50.56 30.85 -23.96
CA ASP A 7 50.70 29.98 -22.80
C ASP A 7 49.66 28.86 -22.95
N GLU A 8 50.12 27.62 -23.04
CA GLU A 8 49.26 26.46 -23.31
C GLU A 8 48.76 25.87 -21.98
N ARG A 9 47.44 25.87 -21.77
CA ARG A 9 46.81 25.35 -20.56
C ARG A 9 45.71 24.37 -20.91
N ALA A 10 45.69 23.24 -20.21
CA ALA A 10 44.57 22.32 -20.25
C ALA A 10 43.37 22.94 -19.52
N ALA A 11 42.28 23.14 -20.25
CA ALA A 11 41.01 23.58 -19.70
C ALA A 11 39.92 22.56 -20.03
N PRO A 12 38.93 22.34 -19.14
CA PRO A 12 37.82 21.45 -19.43
C PRO A 12 36.98 22.01 -20.59
N GLY A 13 36.57 21.13 -21.52
CA GLY A 13 35.76 21.51 -22.68
C GLY A 13 34.35 21.98 -22.33
N SER A 14 33.84 21.62 -21.15
CA SER A 14 32.59 22.15 -20.59
C SER A 14 32.65 22.27 -19.08
N LEU A 15 31.91 23.25 -18.54
CA LEU A 15 31.74 23.44 -17.10
C LEU A 15 30.28 23.14 -16.74
N ASN A 16 30.01 21.88 -16.43
CA ASN A 16 28.67 21.43 -16.10
C ASN A 16 28.18 22.06 -14.79
N ARG A 17 26.88 22.35 -14.76
CA ARG A 17 26.20 22.93 -13.60
C ARG A 17 24.93 22.15 -13.32
N TYR A 18 24.66 21.90 -12.05
CA TYR A 18 23.42 21.32 -11.55
C TYR A 18 22.89 22.21 -10.43
N ASN A 19 21.59 22.54 -10.44
CA ASN A 19 20.98 23.47 -9.48
C ASN A 19 21.78 24.78 -9.27
N ARG A 20 22.30 25.35 -10.37
CA ARG A 20 23.12 26.58 -10.43
C ARG A 20 24.51 26.48 -9.78
N LEU A 21 24.91 25.32 -9.28
CA LEU A 21 26.25 25.06 -8.73
C LEU A 21 27.11 24.32 -9.75
N ARG A 22 28.45 24.48 -9.68
CA ARG A 22 29.37 23.67 -10.49
C ARG A 22 29.26 22.22 -10.03
N ALA A 23 29.03 21.30 -10.94
CA ALA A 23 28.76 19.91 -10.61
C ALA A 23 29.46 18.96 -11.58
N VAL A 24 29.86 17.82 -11.07
CA VAL A 24 30.35 16.68 -11.85
C VAL A 24 29.26 15.62 -11.81
N THR A 25 28.71 15.28 -12.97
CA THR A 25 27.70 14.22 -13.07
C THR A 25 28.40 12.86 -13.03
N ILE A 26 28.02 12.04 -12.05
CA ILE A 26 28.48 10.66 -11.93
C ILE A 26 27.34 9.77 -12.40
N THR A 27 27.59 8.94 -13.41
CA THR A 27 26.65 7.92 -13.88
C THR A 27 27.21 6.54 -13.60
N ALA A 28 26.34 5.63 -13.15
CA ALA A 28 26.69 4.25 -12.88
C ALA A 28 25.48 3.35 -13.18
N SER A 29 25.75 2.13 -13.61
CA SER A 29 24.74 1.07 -13.72
C SER A 29 24.79 0.19 -12.48
N LEU A 30 23.63 -0.30 -12.05
CA LEU A 30 23.54 -1.24 -10.93
C LEU A 30 24.14 -2.58 -11.33
N ALA A 31 24.92 -3.17 -10.41
CA ALA A 31 25.35 -4.56 -10.55
C ALA A 31 24.12 -5.50 -10.54
N PRO A 32 24.19 -6.68 -11.21
CA PRO A 32 23.08 -7.62 -11.19
C PRO A 32 22.67 -7.99 -9.76
N GLY A 33 21.39 -7.78 -9.44
CA GLY A 33 20.83 -8.05 -8.10
C GLY A 33 21.07 -6.95 -7.05
N ALA A 34 21.77 -5.87 -7.37
CA ALA A 34 21.92 -4.73 -6.48
C ALA A 34 20.65 -3.86 -6.45
N VAL A 35 20.29 -3.36 -5.26
CA VAL A 35 19.14 -2.48 -5.08
C VAL A 35 19.61 -1.02 -5.19
N LEU A 36 18.80 -0.19 -5.85
CA LEU A 36 19.09 1.24 -6.00
C LEU A 36 19.33 1.94 -4.66
N GLY A 37 18.54 1.63 -3.63
CA GLY A 37 18.69 2.20 -2.30
C GLY A 37 20.09 1.97 -1.71
N ASP A 38 20.60 0.74 -1.77
CA ASP A 38 21.92 0.37 -1.25
C ASP A 38 23.04 1.07 -2.01
N ALA A 39 22.90 1.19 -3.34
CA ALA A 39 23.86 1.90 -4.18
C ALA A 39 23.92 3.40 -3.84
N LEU A 40 22.76 4.03 -3.60
CA LEU A 40 22.69 5.44 -3.20
C LEU A 40 23.24 5.64 -1.79
N GLU A 41 22.96 4.74 -0.85
CA GLU A 41 23.51 4.83 0.50
C GLU A 41 25.02 4.64 0.50
N PHE A 42 25.55 3.71 -0.30
CA PHE A 42 26.98 3.55 -0.51
C PHE A 42 27.62 4.82 -1.06
N LEU A 43 27.01 5.45 -2.07
CA LEU A 43 27.51 6.70 -2.63
C LEU A 43 27.49 7.84 -1.60
N GLU A 44 26.40 7.98 -0.84
CA GLU A 44 26.31 8.96 0.24
C GLU A 44 27.38 8.74 1.30
N ARG A 45 27.69 7.49 1.63
CA ARG A 45 28.72 7.12 2.60
C ARG A 45 30.11 7.52 2.10
N VAL A 46 30.45 7.16 0.86
CA VAL A 46 31.75 7.50 0.25
C VAL A 46 31.96 9.02 0.18
N VAL A 47 30.92 9.77 -0.25
CA VAL A 47 31.02 11.24 -0.32
C VAL A 47 31.15 11.84 1.08
N ARG A 48 30.41 11.32 2.06
CA ARG A 48 30.50 11.79 3.45
C ARG A 48 31.86 11.53 4.07
N GLU A 49 32.48 10.39 3.78
CA GLU A 49 33.79 10.03 4.35
C GLU A 49 34.94 10.76 3.66
N SER A 50 34.87 10.96 2.34
CA SER A 50 35.98 11.52 1.55
C SER A 50 35.92 13.03 1.32
N PHE A 51 34.73 13.65 1.37
CA PHE A 51 34.50 15.03 0.91
C PHE A 51 33.57 15.85 1.82
N SER A 52 33.43 15.48 3.10
CA SER A 52 32.38 15.94 4.05
C SER A 52 32.06 17.44 4.04
N ASP A 53 33.05 18.30 3.77
CA ASP A 53 32.93 19.74 3.91
C ASP A 53 32.99 20.50 2.55
N GLN A 54 33.27 19.79 1.45
CA GLN A 54 33.57 20.41 0.15
C GLN A 54 32.58 20.06 -0.97
N ALA A 55 31.76 19.03 -0.79
CA ALA A 55 30.84 18.56 -1.82
C ALA A 55 29.44 18.31 -1.28
N ARG A 56 28.42 18.71 -2.05
CA ARG A 56 27.02 18.37 -1.82
C ARG A 56 26.59 17.35 -2.86
N VAL A 57 25.93 16.28 -2.42
CA VAL A 57 25.30 15.30 -3.30
C VAL A 57 23.91 15.79 -3.68
N ASP A 58 23.59 15.68 -4.95
CA ASP A 58 22.25 15.93 -5.50
C ASP A 58 21.93 14.85 -6.54
N TYR A 59 20.65 14.57 -6.75
CA TYR A 59 20.19 13.39 -7.51
C TYR A 59 19.46 13.79 -8.79
N GLN A 60 19.50 12.92 -9.81
CA GLN A 60 18.78 13.12 -11.06
C GLN A 60 18.14 11.80 -11.53
N GLY A 61 17.05 11.91 -12.31
CA GLY A 61 16.36 10.75 -12.89
C GLY A 61 15.80 9.81 -11.81
N GLU A 62 15.95 8.50 -12.01
CA GLU A 62 15.43 7.46 -11.11
C GLU A 62 15.92 7.58 -9.67
N SER A 63 17.15 8.08 -9.46
CA SER A 63 17.69 8.28 -8.10
C SER A 63 16.98 9.40 -7.36
N LEU A 64 16.62 10.48 -8.07
CA LEU A 64 15.84 11.59 -7.51
C LEU A 64 14.42 11.10 -7.19
N GLU A 65 13.80 10.40 -8.13
CA GLU A 65 12.47 9.82 -7.95
C GLU A 65 12.42 8.89 -6.74
N TYR A 66 13.44 8.04 -6.53
CA TYR A 66 13.54 7.17 -5.36
C TYR A 66 13.63 7.97 -4.04
N LYS A 67 14.50 8.99 -3.97
CA LYS A 67 14.68 9.81 -2.76
C LYS A 67 13.44 10.64 -2.44
N GLU A 68 12.78 11.20 -3.44
CA GLU A 68 11.53 11.95 -3.23
C GLU A 68 10.36 11.04 -2.83
N SER A 69 10.29 9.83 -3.39
CA SER A 69 9.15 8.93 -3.18
C SER A 69 9.27 8.13 -1.89
N SER A 70 10.47 7.78 -1.44
CA SER A 70 10.68 6.92 -0.26
C SER A 70 10.03 7.49 1.01
N GLY A 71 10.21 8.78 1.31
CA GLY A 71 9.59 9.43 2.47
C GLY A 71 8.11 9.77 2.29
N ARG A 72 7.70 10.17 1.08
CA ARG A 72 6.30 10.54 0.77
C ARG A 72 5.37 9.32 0.75
N ALA A 73 5.87 8.16 0.33
CA ALA A 73 5.06 6.94 0.22
C ALA A 73 4.54 6.45 1.57
N MET A 74 5.37 6.44 2.61
CA MET A 74 4.96 6.02 3.95
C MET A 74 3.92 6.97 4.55
N PHE A 75 4.08 8.29 4.35
CA PHE A 75 3.10 9.29 4.75
C PHE A 75 1.77 9.10 4.01
N THR A 76 1.80 8.95 2.68
CA THR A 76 0.60 8.72 1.87
C THR A 76 -0.10 7.41 2.24
N PHE A 77 0.66 6.34 2.52
CA PHE A 77 0.11 5.07 2.97
C PHE A 77 -0.61 5.21 4.32
N GLY A 78 0.02 5.88 5.30
CA GLY A 78 -0.60 6.16 6.60
C GLY A 78 -1.85 7.02 6.48
N LEU A 79 -1.82 8.06 5.63
CA LEU A 79 -2.98 8.91 5.36
C LEU A 79 -4.12 8.13 4.68
N ALA A 80 -3.82 7.28 3.70
CA ALA A 80 -4.80 6.45 3.03
C ALA A 80 -5.46 5.48 4.02
N LEU A 81 -4.68 4.84 4.89
CA LEU A 81 -5.18 3.94 5.92
C LEU A 81 -6.08 4.67 6.93
N LEU A 82 -5.70 5.89 7.33
CA LEU A 82 -6.52 6.74 8.20
C LEU A 82 -7.85 7.13 7.52
N ILE A 83 -7.82 7.55 6.26
CA ILE A 83 -9.04 7.92 5.53
C ILE A 83 -9.97 6.71 5.40
N VAL A 84 -9.45 5.55 5.01
CA VAL A 84 -10.24 4.31 4.92
C VAL A 84 -10.81 3.95 6.29
N PHE A 85 -10.01 4.05 7.36
CA PHE A 85 -10.49 3.82 8.73
C PHE A 85 -11.68 4.72 9.08
N LEU A 86 -11.57 6.03 8.85
CA LEU A 86 -12.60 7.01 9.19
C LEU A 86 -13.88 6.82 8.37
N VAL A 87 -13.75 6.55 7.07
CA VAL A 87 -14.90 6.28 6.19
C VAL A 87 -15.64 5.02 6.64
N LEU A 88 -14.90 3.94 6.95
CA LEU A 88 -15.50 2.72 7.47
C LEU A 88 -16.10 2.93 8.87
N ALA A 89 -15.48 3.72 9.72
CA ALA A 89 -15.99 4.03 11.06
C ALA A 89 -17.33 4.76 11.00
N ALA A 90 -17.44 5.71 10.07
CA ALA A 90 -18.70 6.38 9.78
C ALA A 90 -19.74 5.42 9.19
N GLN A 91 -19.34 4.56 8.24
CA GLN A 91 -20.24 3.60 7.61
C GLN A 91 -20.82 2.57 8.59
N PHE A 92 -20.00 2.05 9.49
CA PHE A 92 -20.40 1.03 10.46
C PHE A 92 -20.88 1.59 11.80
N GLU A 93 -20.88 2.92 11.97
CA GLU A 93 -21.17 3.61 13.23
C GLU A 93 -20.38 3.02 14.42
N SER A 94 -19.13 2.60 14.17
CA SER A 94 -18.31 1.84 15.12
C SER A 94 -16.84 1.95 14.79
N PHE A 95 -15.99 2.09 15.81
CA PHE A 95 -14.53 2.09 15.65
C PHE A 95 -13.92 0.68 15.66
N VAL A 96 -14.67 -0.32 16.14
CA VAL A 96 -14.17 -1.71 16.26
C VAL A 96 -14.26 -2.43 14.92
N HIS A 97 -15.37 -2.27 14.18
CA HIS A 97 -15.56 -2.92 12.88
C HIS A 97 -14.49 -2.54 11.84
N PRO A 98 -14.15 -1.25 11.65
CA PRO A 98 -13.06 -0.83 10.76
C PRO A 98 -11.71 -1.38 11.18
N PHE A 99 -11.43 -1.45 12.48
CA PHE A 99 -10.18 -1.98 12.98
C PHE A 99 -10.01 -3.46 12.60
N VAL A 100 -11.07 -4.27 12.78
CA VAL A 100 -11.08 -5.70 12.37
C VAL A 100 -10.86 -5.83 10.86
N ILE A 101 -11.47 -4.96 10.06
CA ILE A 101 -11.30 -4.97 8.60
C ILE A 101 -9.86 -4.61 8.23
N LEU A 102 -9.27 -3.57 8.84
CA LEU A 102 -7.93 -3.09 8.50
C LEU A 102 -6.81 -4.04 8.91
N VAL A 103 -7.05 -4.98 9.83
CA VAL A 103 -6.09 -6.08 10.10
C VAL A 103 -5.73 -6.82 8.81
N THR A 104 -6.64 -6.90 7.83
CA THR A 104 -6.36 -7.55 6.53
C THR A 104 -5.33 -6.83 5.67
N VAL A 105 -5.14 -5.52 5.86
CA VAL A 105 -4.29 -4.68 5.02
C VAL A 105 -2.81 -5.03 5.19
N PRO A 106 -2.23 -5.07 6.42
CA PRO A 106 -0.87 -5.56 6.63
C PRO A 106 -0.61 -6.94 6.03
N LEU A 107 -1.60 -7.83 6.04
CA LEU A 107 -1.47 -9.16 5.44
C LEU A 107 -1.40 -9.10 3.92
N ALA A 108 -2.17 -8.21 3.28
CA ALA A 108 -2.07 -7.96 1.86
C ALA A 108 -0.73 -7.35 1.46
N VAL A 109 -0.22 -6.41 2.26
CA VAL A 109 1.11 -5.83 2.05
C VAL A 109 2.19 -6.90 2.20
N ALA A 110 2.10 -7.77 3.21
CA ALA A 110 3.03 -8.89 3.37
C ALA A 110 3.03 -9.82 2.14
N GLY A 111 1.85 -10.12 1.57
CA GLY A 111 1.74 -10.89 0.33
C GLY A 111 2.38 -10.21 -0.87
N ALA A 112 2.19 -8.90 -1.02
CA ALA A 112 2.81 -8.11 -2.08
C ALA A 112 4.34 -8.09 -1.96
N LEU A 113 4.87 -7.84 -0.76
CA LEU A 113 6.30 -7.81 -0.50
C LEU A 113 6.92 -9.18 -0.74
N LEU A 114 6.24 -10.26 -0.35
CA LEU A 114 6.65 -11.63 -0.63
C LEU A 114 6.69 -11.90 -2.15
N GLY A 115 5.70 -11.43 -2.91
CA GLY A 115 5.71 -11.56 -4.37
C GLY A 115 6.86 -10.82 -5.04
N LEU A 116 7.14 -9.58 -4.61
CA LEU A 116 8.28 -8.81 -5.10
C LEU A 116 9.61 -9.51 -4.77
N TYR A 117 9.74 -10.00 -3.54
CA TYR A 117 10.92 -10.73 -3.09
C TYR A 117 11.17 -12.00 -3.92
N LEU A 118 10.13 -12.81 -4.15
CA LEU A 118 10.25 -14.05 -4.95
C LEU A 118 10.57 -13.79 -6.43
N THR A 119 10.17 -12.63 -6.96
CA THR A 119 10.42 -12.24 -8.35
C THR A 119 11.69 -11.40 -8.52
N GLY A 120 12.40 -11.09 -7.43
CA GLY A 120 13.62 -10.28 -7.46
C GLY A 120 13.37 -8.82 -7.83
N LEU A 121 12.13 -8.32 -7.70
CA LEU A 121 11.77 -6.95 -8.02
C LEU A 121 11.94 -6.04 -6.79
N SER A 122 12.35 -4.81 -7.05
CA SER A 122 12.60 -3.81 -6.00
C SER A 122 11.34 -3.00 -5.67
N ILE A 123 11.37 -2.33 -4.51
CA ILE A 123 10.34 -1.35 -4.15
C ILE A 123 10.60 -0.06 -4.94
N ASN A 124 9.70 0.23 -5.87
CA ASN A 124 9.66 1.45 -6.67
C ASN A 124 8.27 2.12 -6.62
N ILE A 125 8.09 3.24 -7.31
CA ILE A 125 6.84 4.01 -7.32
C ILE A 125 5.64 3.14 -7.77
N PHE A 126 5.81 2.29 -8.79
CA PHE A 126 4.73 1.41 -9.27
C PHE A 126 4.33 0.38 -8.23
N SER A 127 5.30 -0.23 -7.55
CA SER A 127 5.02 -1.17 -6.45
C SER A 127 4.30 -0.48 -5.28
N GLN A 128 4.64 0.77 -4.97
CA GLN A 128 4.00 1.56 -3.92
C GLN A 128 2.54 1.89 -4.26
N ILE A 129 2.26 2.28 -5.50
CA ILE A 129 0.89 2.48 -5.99
C ILE A 129 0.10 1.17 -5.87
N GLY A 130 0.71 0.03 -6.24
CA GLY A 130 0.14 -1.30 -6.06
C GLY A 130 -0.23 -1.61 -4.61
N ILE A 131 0.70 -1.36 -3.67
CA ILE A 131 0.49 -1.57 -2.24
C ILE A 131 -0.66 -0.69 -1.71
N ILE A 132 -0.77 0.56 -2.15
CA ILE A 132 -1.89 1.45 -1.77
C ILE A 132 -3.21 0.91 -2.34
N MET A 133 -3.24 0.42 -3.58
CA MET A 133 -4.45 -0.19 -4.15
C MET A 133 -4.90 -1.44 -3.38
N LEU A 134 -3.95 -2.23 -2.85
CA LEU A 134 -4.26 -3.40 -2.04
C LEU A 134 -5.03 -3.06 -0.76
N ILE A 135 -4.88 -1.85 -0.21
CA ILE A 135 -5.68 -1.40 0.94
C ILE A 135 -7.17 -1.55 0.62
N GLY A 136 -7.61 -1.01 -0.52
CA GLY A 136 -9.01 -1.05 -0.93
C GLY A 136 -9.45 -2.45 -1.36
N ILE A 137 -8.63 -3.16 -2.15
CA ILE A 137 -8.97 -4.49 -2.67
C ILE A 137 -9.09 -5.51 -1.53
N ALA A 138 -8.15 -5.51 -0.57
CA ALA A 138 -8.20 -6.40 0.58
C ALA A 138 -9.32 -6.00 1.55
N ALA A 139 -9.48 -4.70 1.84
CA ALA A 139 -10.52 -4.22 2.72
C ALA A 139 -11.92 -4.58 2.20
N LYS A 140 -12.17 -4.54 0.88
CA LYS A 140 -13.46 -4.93 0.29
C LYS A 140 -13.93 -6.30 0.78
N ASN A 141 -13.04 -7.29 0.83
CA ASN A 141 -13.38 -8.64 1.27
C ASN A 141 -13.71 -8.66 2.78
N GLY A 142 -12.95 -7.91 3.59
CA GLY A 142 -13.23 -7.76 5.02
C GLY A 142 -14.55 -7.03 5.32
N VAL A 143 -14.82 -5.92 4.62
CA VAL A 143 -16.07 -5.15 4.71
C VAL A 143 -17.26 -6.06 4.45
N LEU A 144 -17.20 -6.86 3.39
CA LEU A 144 -18.30 -7.72 2.96
C LEU A 144 -18.66 -8.80 3.99
N ILE A 145 -17.65 -9.37 4.65
CA ILE A 145 -17.82 -10.37 5.71
C ILE A 145 -18.44 -9.70 6.95
N VAL A 146 -17.82 -8.62 7.42
CA VAL A 146 -18.27 -7.90 8.63
C VAL A 146 -19.68 -7.36 8.48
N GLU A 147 -20.02 -6.82 7.32
CA GLU A 147 -21.36 -6.34 7.00
C GLU A 147 -22.40 -7.46 7.06
N PHE A 148 -22.11 -8.63 6.50
CA PHE A 148 -23.06 -9.76 6.55
C PHE A 148 -23.21 -10.35 7.94
N ILE A 149 -22.13 -10.41 8.72
CA ILE A 149 -22.23 -10.81 10.13
C ILE A 149 -23.18 -9.85 10.87
N ASN A 150 -23.02 -8.53 10.66
CA ASN A 150 -23.90 -7.53 11.27
C ASN A 150 -25.35 -7.67 10.79
N GLN A 151 -25.59 -7.92 9.51
CA GLN A 151 -26.94 -8.18 8.97
C GLN A 151 -27.59 -9.42 9.61
N MET A 152 -26.84 -10.49 9.85
CA MET A 152 -27.35 -11.70 10.50
C MET A 152 -27.63 -11.49 12.00
N ARG A 153 -26.77 -10.73 12.68
CA ARG A 153 -27.01 -10.29 14.06
C ARG A 153 -28.26 -9.41 14.14
N ASP A 154 -28.50 -8.58 13.13
CA ASP A 154 -29.69 -7.74 13.03
C ASP A 154 -30.97 -8.54 12.78
N ALA A 155 -30.86 -9.65 12.03
CA ALA A 155 -31.94 -10.62 11.85
C ALA A 155 -32.22 -11.49 13.09
N GLY A 156 -31.52 -11.27 14.21
CA GLY A 156 -31.75 -11.97 15.47
C GLY A 156 -31.02 -13.31 15.62
N ARG A 157 -30.09 -13.65 14.73
CA ARG A 157 -29.23 -14.83 14.87
C ARG A 157 -28.29 -14.68 16.07
N SER A 158 -27.93 -15.80 16.69
CA SER A 158 -26.91 -15.81 17.73
C SER A 158 -25.55 -15.38 17.16
N PHE A 159 -24.69 -14.79 17.99
CA PHE A 159 -23.42 -14.21 17.54
C PHE A 159 -22.51 -15.21 16.81
N GLU A 160 -22.43 -16.44 17.33
CA GLU A 160 -21.58 -17.49 16.76
C GLU A 160 -22.16 -18.06 15.46
N GLU A 161 -23.48 -18.29 15.41
CA GLU A 161 -24.16 -18.73 14.18
C GLU A 161 -24.04 -17.68 13.06
N ALA A 162 -24.22 -16.39 13.41
CA ALA A 162 -24.09 -15.30 12.46
C ALA A 162 -22.70 -15.25 11.81
N ILE A 163 -21.63 -15.54 12.55
CA ILE A 163 -20.26 -15.56 12.02
C ILE A 163 -20.07 -16.73 11.06
N ILE A 164 -20.51 -17.93 11.43
CA ILE A 164 -20.32 -19.15 10.64
C ILE A 164 -21.15 -19.06 9.34
N GLU A 165 -22.43 -18.70 9.45
CA GLU A 165 -23.35 -18.62 8.32
C GLU A 165 -22.94 -17.50 7.34
N ALA A 166 -22.59 -16.31 7.84
CA ALA A 166 -22.09 -15.21 7.02
C ALA A 166 -20.79 -15.58 6.29
N SER A 167 -19.84 -16.21 6.99
CA SER A 167 -18.56 -16.61 6.40
C SER A 167 -18.76 -17.64 5.30
N GLY A 168 -19.66 -18.61 5.50
CA GLY A 168 -20.00 -19.63 4.50
C GLY A 168 -20.62 -19.05 3.22
N ILE A 169 -21.59 -18.14 3.35
CA ILE A 169 -22.26 -17.51 2.19
C ILE A 169 -21.26 -16.66 1.39
N ARG A 170 -20.40 -15.91 2.09
CA ARG A 170 -19.46 -14.98 1.46
C ARG A 170 -18.25 -15.66 0.84
N LEU A 171 -17.88 -16.86 1.30
CA LEU A 171 -16.75 -17.61 0.75
C LEU A 171 -16.79 -17.67 -0.79
N ARG A 172 -17.94 -18.04 -1.37
CA ARG A 172 -18.12 -18.12 -2.83
C ARG A 172 -17.89 -16.78 -3.54
N GLN A 173 -18.36 -15.67 -2.96
CA GLN A 173 -18.23 -14.35 -3.55
C GLN A 173 -16.80 -13.80 -3.44
N VAL A 174 -16.17 -13.99 -2.28
CA VAL A 174 -14.77 -13.58 -2.04
C VAL A 174 -13.82 -14.35 -2.96
N VAL A 175 -14.06 -15.64 -3.17
CA VAL A 175 -13.29 -16.46 -4.13
C VAL A 175 -13.51 -15.96 -5.56
N MET A 176 -14.74 -15.65 -5.96
CA MET A 176 -15.04 -15.14 -7.30
C MET A 176 -14.31 -13.82 -7.61
N THR A 177 -14.35 -12.85 -6.68
CA THR A 177 -13.66 -11.56 -6.86
C THR A 177 -12.15 -11.74 -6.91
N THR A 178 -11.61 -12.61 -6.04
CA THR A 178 -10.17 -12.90 -5.99
C THR A 178 -9.69 -13.53 -7.28
N ILE A 179 -10.38 -14.55 -7.79
CA ILE A 179 -10.04 -15.18 -9.07
C ILE A 179 -10.09 -14.15 -10.20
N SER A 180 -11.11 -13.29 -10.23
CA SER A 180 -11.22 -12.24 -11.25
C SER A 180 -10.06 -11.25 -11.21
N THR A 181 -9.68 -10.76 -10.02
CA THR A 181 -8.56 -9.83 -9.86
C THR A 181 -7.22 -10.49 -10.18
N VAL A 182 -7.01 -11.72 -9.71
CA VAL A 182 -5.80 -12.50 -10.00
C VAL A 182 -5.67 -12.76 -11.49
N MET A 183 -6.73 -13.25 -12.15
CA MET A 183 -6.73 -13.45 -13.60
C MET A 183 -6.53 -12.13 -14.37
N GLY A 184 -7.14 -11.04 -13.91
CA GLY A 184 -6.95 -9.71 -14.49
C GLY A 184 -5.52 -9.17 -14.36
N SER A 185 -4.76 -9.63 -13.36
CA SER A 185 -3.36 -9.25 -13.18
C SER A 185 -2.38 -10.07 -14.04
N ILE A 186 -2.77 -11.26 -14.53
CA ILE A 186 -1.89 -12.12 -15.35
C ILE A 186 -1.40 -11.41 -16.63
N PRO A 187 -2.25 -10.72 -17.43
CA PRO A 187 -1.78 -9.99 -18.61
C PRO A 187 -0.77 -8.89 -18.30
N LEU A 188 -0.85 -8.28 -17.11
CA LEU A 188 0.12 -7.25 -16.68
C LEU A 188 1.48 -7.87 -16.39
N ILE A 189 1.50 -9.06 -15.79
CA ILE A 189 2.73 -9.82 -15.50
C ILE A 189 3.41 -10.24 -16.81
N LEU A 190 2.62 -10.72 -17.78
CA LEU A 190 3.10 -11.21 -19.08
C LEU A 190 3.31 -10.10 -20.12
N ALA A 191 3.11 -8.83 -19.76
CA ALA A 191 3.16 -7.73 -20.71
C ALA A 191 4.58 -7.56 -21.27
N THR A 192 4.70 -7.52 -22.60
CA THR A 192 5.96 -7.23 -23.29
C THR A 192 5.95 -5.83 -23.92
N GLY A 193 7.12 -5.36 -24.37
CA GLY A 193 7.27 -4.05 -25.02
C GLY A 193 7.50 -2.88 -24.07
N ALA A 194 7.30 -1.65 -24.58
CA ALA A 194 7.57 -0.43 -23.83
C ALA A 194 6.73 -0.34 -22.54
N GLY A 195 7.38 -0.03 -21.42
CA GLY A 195 6.75 0.05 -20.09
C GLY A 195 6.35 -1.31 -19.49
N SER A 196 6.87 -2.43 -20.01
CA SER A 196 6.63 -3.76 -19.46
C SER A 196 7.10 -3.87 -18.02
N GLU A 197 8.29 -3.36 -17.70
CA GLU A 197 8.86 -3.36 -16.35
C GLU A 197 7.88 -2.80 -15.29
N SER A 198 7.30 -1.63 -15.56
CA SER A 198 6.32 -0.99 -14.67
C SER A 198 5.03 -1.80 -14.52
N ARG A 199 4.54 -2.39 -15.61
CA ARG A 199 3.31 -3.21 -15.61
C ARG A 199 3.50 -4.52 -14.89
N THR A 200 4.65 -5.18 -15.08
CA THR A 200 4.99 -6.45 -14.44
C THR A 200 5.09 -6.27 -12.93
N VAL A 201 5.76 -5.22 -12.45
CA VAL A 201 5.83 -4.88 -11.02
C VAL A 201 4.42 -4.70 -10.42
N LEU A 202 3.57 -3.92 -11.08
CA LEU A 202 2.20 -3.68 -10.62
C LEU A 202 1.36 -4.97 -10.62
N GLY A 203 1.49 -5.77 -11.67
CA GLY A 203 0.80 -7.05 -11.82
C GLY A 203 1.18 -8.04 -10.72
N ILE A 204 2.47 -8.17 -10.41
CA ILE A 204 2.97 -9.08 -9.36
C ILE A 204 2.48 -8.67 -7.97
N VAL A 205 2.50 -7.37 -7.66
CA VAL A 205 1.99 -6.85 -6.38
C VAL A 205 0.51 -7.18 -6.20
N VAL A 206 -0.31 -6.95 -7.22
CA VAL A 206 -1.74 -7.27 -7.17
C VAL A 206 -1.96 -8.78 -7.09
N PHE A 207 -1.28 -9.57 -7.93
CA PHE A 207 -1.41 -11.02 -7.97
C PHE A 207 -1.08 -11.67 -6.62
N SER A 208 0.11 -11.41 -6.10
CA SER A 208 0.60 -12.00 -4.85
C SER A 208 -0.12 -11.44 -3.62
N GLY A 209 -0.31 -10.12 -3.58
CA GLY A 209 -0.99 -9.43 -2.49
C GLY A 209 -2.43 -9.91 -2.33
N VAL A 210 -3.22 -9.94 -3.41
CA VAL A 210 -4.62 -10.36 -3.34
C VAL A 210 -4.74 -11.86 -3.07
N SER A 211 -3.90 -12.70 -3.70
CA SER A 211 -3.95 -14.16 -3.48
C SER A 211 -3.69 -14.52 -2.02
N LEU A 212 -2.62 -13.98 -1.43
CA LEU A 212 -2.27 -14.26 -0.05
C LEU A 212 -3.26 -13.59 0.93
N ALA A 213 -3.64 -12.33 0.66
CA ALA A 213 -4.59 -11.60 1.48
C ALA A 213 -5.92 -12.34 1.59
N THR A 214 -6.49 -12.78 0.46
CA THR A 214 -7.77 -13.47 0.46
C THR A 214 -7.72 -14.76 1.26
N PHE A 215 -6.69 -15.58 1.04
CA PHE A 215 -6.53 -16.84 1.76
C PHE A 215 -6.52 -16.60 3.27
N LEU A 216 -5.73 -15.62 3.73
CA LEU A 216 -5.62 -15.31 5.15
C LEU A 216 -6.87 -14.61 5.71
N THR A 217 -7.48 -13.71 4.93
CA THR A 217 -8.66 -12.92 5.31
C THR A 217 -9.87 -13.79 5.62
N LEU A 218 -10.08 -14.88 4.87
CA LEU A 218 -11.19 -15.81 5.08
C LEU A 218 -11.18 -16.45 6.48
N PHE A 219 -10.02 -16.62 7.09
CA PHE A 219 -9.89 -17.18 8.43
C PHE A 219 -9.72 -16.10 9.51
N ILE A 220 -8.93 -15.07 9.21
CA ILE A 220 -8.53 -14.05 10.17
C ILE A 220 -9.66 -13.08 10.47
N VAL A 221 -10.44 -12.64 9.47
CA VAL A 221 -11.53 -11.68 9.71
C VAL A 221 -12.61 -12.25 10.62
N PRO A 222 -13.16 -13.46 10.37
CA PRO A 222 -14.15 -14.04 11.29
C PRO A 222 -13.59 -14.24 12.70
N SER A 223 -12.33 -14.66 12.82
CA SER A 223 -11.67 -14.90 14.12
C SER A 223 -11.45 -13.60 14.91
N PHE A 224 -10.93 -12.56 14.26
CA PHE A 224 -10.74 -11.25 14.90
C PHE A 224 -12.07 -10.59 15.22
N TYR A 225 -13.08 -10.74 14.35
CA TYR A 225 -14.43 -10.28 14.64
C TYR A 225 -15.00 -10.99 15.88
N ALA A 226 -14.87 -12.32 15.98
CA ALA A 226 -15.34 -13.07 17.14
C ALA A 226 -14.70 -12.60 18.46
N LEU A 227 -13.41 -12.25 18.42
CA LEU A 227 -12.65 -11.82 19.60
C LEU A 227 -12.97 -10.38 20.01
N LEU A 228 -13.02 -9.45 19.05
CA LEU A 228 -13.14 -8.01 19.31
C LEU A 228 -14.59 -7.50 19.33
N ALA A 229 -15.48 -8.09 18.53
CA ALA A 229 -16.84 -7.59 18.34
C ALA A 229 -17.86 -8.19 19.33
N ARG A 230 -17.43 -9.08 20.24
CA ARG A 230 -18.32 -9.79 21.18
C ARG A 230 -19.13 -8.86 22.11
N ARG A 231 -18.62 -7.65 22.38
CA ARG A 231 -19.28 -6.61 23.19
C ARG A 231 -19.82 -5.43 22.38
N THR A 232 -19.69 -5.46 21.06
CA THR A 232 -20.21 -4.38 20.20
C THR A 232 -21.69 -4.59 19.89
N GLY A 233 -22.49 -3.52 19.98
CA GLY A 233 -23.87 -3.52 19.50
C GLY A 233 -23.92 -3.54 17.98
N SER A 234 -25.00 -4.04 17.38
CA SER A 234 -25.19 -3.92 15.94
C SER A 234 -25.43 -2.45 15.55
N PRO A 235 -25.11 -2.03 14.32
CA PRO A 235 -25.30 -0.64 13.88
C PRO A 235 -26.76 -0.17 14.06
N GLN A 236 -27.75 -1.05 13.86
CA GLN A 236 -29.16 -0.70 14.04
C GLN A 236 -29.62 -0.63 15.50
N SER A 237 -28.79 -0.98 16.47
CA SER A 237 -29.18 -1.00 17.89
C SER A 237 -29.56 0.39 18.41
N VAL A 238 -28.87 1.45 17.95
CA VAL A 238 -29.17 2.85 18.32
C VAL A 238 -30.50 3.28 17.71
N ALA A 239 -30.71 3.02 16.42
CA ALA A 239 -31.95 3.33 15.72
C ALA A 239 -33.16 2.62 16.36
N ARG A 240 -33.07 1.31 16.63
CA ARG A 240 -34.14 0.56 17.30
C ARG A 240 -34.43 1.07 18.71
N ARG A 241 -33.39 1.46 19.45
CA ARG A 241 -33.56 2.05 20.78
C ARG A 241 -34.30 3.38 20.69
N LEU A 242 -33.97 4.23 19.72
CA LEU A 242 -34.68 5.47 19.47
C LEU A 242 -36.15 5.24 19.11
N THR A 243 -36.46 4.30 18.20
CA THR A 243 -37.84 3.94 17.83
C THR A 243 -38.63 3.42 19.03
N SER A 244 -38.02 2.58 19.88
CA SER A 244 -38.66 2.07 21.08
C SER A 244 -38.96 3.16 22.12
N LEU A 245 -38.11 4.19 22.20
CA LEU A 245 -38.29 5.32 23.12
C LEU A 245 -39.36 6.28 22.61
N LEU A 246 -39.44 6.51 21.29
CA LEU A 246 -40.49 7.30 20.68
C LEU A 246 -41.86 6.62 20.82
N ALA A 247 -41.94 5.31 20.53
CA ALA A 247 -43.18 4.54 20.73
C ALA A 247 -43.65 4.52 22.19
N ARG A 248 -42.73 4.52 23.16
CA ARG A 248 -43.06 4.66 24.58
C ARG A 248 -43.57 6.06 24.93
N LYS A 249 -42.95 7.11 24.36
CA LYS A 249 -43.37 8.49 24.59
C LYS A 249 -44.78 8.73 24.06
N ASP A 250 -45.11 8.21 22.89
CA ASP A 250 -46.43 8.30 22.28
C ASP A 250 -47.50 7.47 23.03
N ALA A 251 -47.10 6.41 23.75
CA ALA A 251 -47.99 5.63 24.60
C ALA A 251 -48.23 6.25 25.99
N THR A 252 -47.44 7.24 26.39
CA THR A 252 -47.55 7.94 27.68
C THR A 252 -48.12 9.36 27.57
N ALA A 253 -48.36 9.85 26.34
CA ALA A 253 -49.03 11.10 26.04
C ALA A 253 -50.50 10.87 25.70
#